data_AF-A0A100W6S6-F1
#
_entry.id   AF-A0A100W6S6-F1
#
_cell.length_a   1.000
_cell.length_b   1.000
_cell.length_c   1.000
_cell.angle_alpha   90.00
_cell.angle_beta   90.00
_cell.angle_gamma   90.00
#
_symmetry.space_group_name_H-M   'P 1'
#
loop_
_entity.id
_entity.type
_entity.pdbx_description
1 polymer ?
#
loop_
_entity_poly.entity_id
_entity_poly.type
_entity_poly.pdbx_seq_one_letter_code
_entity_poly.pdbx_strand_id
1 'polypeptide(L)'
;MSHFPTLAEVAAEHWWFTSRDGEAGCNCNWSHGVDMTREQWAEHVQAEWVKARTIETAEQLIGLPHGSLVVYPYVSRAGRKLQETWVRLEAGWFCIHAPLRPPLETYGEPPLPARLVFHAEVDR
;
A
#
# COMPACT_ATOMS: atom_id res chain seq x y z
N MET A 1 18.13 4.03 -2.51
CA MET A 1 17.23 2.86 -2.65
C MET A 1 15.91 3.27 -2.05
N SER A 2 14.78 3.00 -2.73
CA SER A 2 13.46 3.33 -2.21
C SER A 2 13.24 2.64 -0.86
N HIS A 3 12.59 3.32 0.09
CA HIS A 3 12.21 2.74 1.38
C HIS A 3 11.09 1.69 1.25
N PHE A 4 10.59 1.44 0.04
CA PHE A 4 9.42 0.61 -0.22
C PHE A 4 9.77 -0.57 -1.14
N PRO A 5 9.48 -1.82 -0.74
CA PRO A 5 9.78 -2.99 -1.55
C PRO A 5 8.79 -3.19 -2.70
N THR A 6 9.27 -3.78 -3.79
CA THR A 6 8.45 -4.36 -4.85
C THR A 6 7.65 -5.55 -4.33
N LEU A 7 6.58 -5.94 -5.04
CA LEU A 7 5.83 -7.16 -4.71
C LEU A 7 6.72 -8.40 -4.84
N ALA A 8 7.66 -8.40 -5.79
CA ALA A 8 8.60 -9.50 -6.00
C ALA A 8 9.58 -9.66 -4.84
N GLU A 9 10.11 -8.56 -4.28
CA GLU A 9 10.98 -8.59 -3.10
C GLU A 9 10.23 -9.13 -1.87
N VAL A 10 8.99 -8.66 -1.64
CA VAL A 10 8.16 -9.19 -0.54
C VAL A 10 7.85 -10.68 -0.76
N ALA A 11 7.50 -11.08 -1.98
CA ALA A 11 7.23 -12.48 -2.30
C ALA A 11 8.47 -13.38 -2.16
N ALA A 12 9.68 -12.87 -2.38
CA ALA A 12 10.91 -13.62 -2.19
C ALA A 12 11.20 -13.85 -0.70
N GLU A 13 10.84 -12.88 0.15
CA GLU A 13 10.95 -13.02 1.60
C GLU A 13 9.85 -13.91 2.18
N HIS A 14 8.65 -13.93 1.60
CA HIS A 14 7.52 -14.72 2.09
C HIS A 14 7.45 -16.04 1.33
N TRP A 15 7.91 -17.15 1.94
CA TRP A 15 7.88 -18.47 1.31
C TRP A 15 6.95 -19.44 2.07
N TRP A 16 6.22 -20.24 1.30
CA TRP A 16 5.28 -21.25 1.79
C TRP A 16 6.06 -22.41 2.43
N PHE A 17 5.71 -22.75 3.67
CA PHE A 17 6.04 -24.06 4.24
C PHE A 17 4.80 -24.81 4.75
N THR A 18 4.97 -26.10 5.00
CA THR A 18 3.98 -26.93 5.71
C THR A 18 4.62 -27.43 7.00
N SER A 19 3.95 -27.22 8.13
CA SER A 19 4.40 -27.66 9.44
C SER A 19 4.32 -29.19 9.57
N ARG A 20 4.90 -29.74 10.64
CA ARG A 20 4.80 -31.19 10.92
C ARG A 20 3.36 -31.66 11.17
N ASP A 21 2.50 -30.76 11.64
CA ASP A 21 1.08 -31.01 11.91
C ASP A 21 0.20 -30.78 10.68
N GLY A 22 0.81 -30.47 9.52
CA GLY A 22 0.12 -30.28 8.24
C GLY A 22 -0.35 -28.85 7.96
N GLU A 23 -0.14 -27.92 8.90
CA GLU A 23 -0.56 -26.53 8.73
C GLU A 23 0.29 -25.81 7.68
N ALA A 24 -0.34 -25.02 6.82
CA ALA A 24 0.39 -24.16 5.90
C ALA A 24 0.85 -22.89 6.61
N GLY A 25 2.05 -22.41 6.30
CA GLY A 25 2.62 -21.24 6.97
C GLY A 25 3.57 -20.43 6.09
N CYS A 26 3.90 -19.25 6.62
CA CYS A 26 4.85 -18.30 6.07
C CYS A 26 5.94 -18.02 7.10
N ASN A 27 7.16 -17.74 6.65
CA ASN A 27 8.27 -17.37 7.55
C ASN A 27 8.02 -16.08 8.36
N CYS A 28 7.04 -15.24 7.97
CA CYS A 28 6.58 -14.12 8.76
C CYS A 28 5.68 -14.52 9.95
N ASN A 29 5.63 -15.83 10.28
CA ASN A 29 4.78 -16.45 11.30
C ASN A 29 3.28 -16.39 11.01
N TRP A 30 2.89 -16.06 9.78
CA TRP A 30 1.51 -16.26 9.34
C TRP A 30 1.25 -17.76 9.18
N SER A 31 0.12 -18.22 9.71
CA SER A 31 -0.32 -19.62 9.64
C SER A 31 -1.74 -19.71 9.12
N HIS A 32 -2.01 -20.76 8.38
CA HIS A 32 -3.31 -21.08 7.82
C HIS A 32 -3.61 -22.57 8.03
N GLY A 33 -4.88 -22.94 7.99
CA GLY A 33 -5.29 -24.34 8.08
C GLY A 33 -4.69 -25.21 6.97
N VAL A 34 -4.84 -26.53 7.14
CA VAL A 34 -4.32 -27.61 6.30
C VAL A 34 -4.63 -27.48 4.80
N ASP A 35 -5.69 -26.74 4.43
CA ASP A 35 -6.19 -26.60 3.06
C ASP A 35 -5.97 -25.18 2.49
N MET A 36 -4.76 -24.65 2.62
CA MET A 36 -4.44 -23.35 2.03
C MET A 36 -4.36 -23.41 0.50
N THR A 37 -5.04 -22.49 -0.18
CA THR A 37 -4.96 -22.36 -1.65
C THR A 37 -3.88 -21.39 -2.09
N ARG A 38 -3.52 -21.42 -3.37
CA ARG A 38 -2.59 -20.46 -3.97
C ARG A 38 -3.13 -19.03 -3.94
N GLU A 39 -4.45 -18.88 -4.08
CA GLU A 39 -5.13 -17.59 -4.00
C GLU A 39 -5.00 -16.99 -2.59
N GLN A 40 -5.23 -17.79 -1.54
CA GLN A 40 -5.07 -17.35 -0.14
C GLN A 40 -3.62 -16.97 0.16
N TRP A 41 -2.66 -17.73 -0.38
CA TRP A 41 -1.24 -17.36 -0.30
C TRP A 41 -0.94 -16.02 -0.99
N ALA A 42 -1.45 -15.84 -2.21
CA ALA A 42 -1.28 -14.60 -2.96
C ALA A 42 -1.91 -13.40 -2.23
N GLU A 43 -3.10 -13.58 -1.63
CA GLU A 43 -3.74 -12.57 -0.79
C GLU A 43 -2.91 -12.21 0.44
N HIS A 44 -2.30 -13.20 1.09
CA HIS A 44 -1.38 -12.96 2.22
C HIS A 44 -0.16 -12.12 1.78
N VAL A 45 0.55 -12.54 0.73
CA VAL A 45 1.74 -11.82 0.23
C VAL A 45 1.37 -10.41 -0.22
N GLN A 46 0.23 -10.25 -0.90
CA GLN A 46 -0.29 -8.95 -1.30
C GLN A 46 -0.60 -8.06 -0.08
N ALA A 47 -1.14 -8.63 1.00
CA ALA A 47 -1.43 -7.90 2.23
C ALA A 47 -0.15 -7.44 2.94
N GLU A 48 0.87 -8.29 3.03
CA GLU A 48 2.18 -7.91 3.60
C GLU A 48 2.87 -6.84 2.75
N TRP A 49 2.79 -6.95 1.42
CA TRP A 49 3.29 -5.91 0.51
C TRP A 49 2.57 -4.57 0.71
N VAL A 50 1.24 -4.60 0.86
CA VAL A 50 0.45 -3.40 1.16
C VAL A 50 0.88 -2.77 2.49
N LYS A 51 1.14 -3.57 3.53
CA LYS A 51 1.62 -3.07 4.84
C LYS A 51 3.01 -2.45 4.74
N ALA A 52 3.93 -3.10 4.01
CA ALA A 52 5.28 -2.58 3.78
C ALA A 52 5.27 -1.27 2.98
N ARG A 53 4.18 -0.99 2.25
CA ARG A 53 3.94 0.25 1.50
C ARG A 53 3.09 1.28 2.24
N THR A 54 2.90 1.12 3.54
CA THR A 54 2.32 2.17 4.39
C THR A 54 3.34 3.29 4.64
N ILE A 55 2.90 4.52 4.42
CA ILE A 55 3.62 5.76 4.70
C ILE A 55 3.12 6.25 6.06
N GLU A 56 3.99 6.21 7.06
CA GLU A 56 3.69 6.58 8.45
C GLU A 56 4.22 7.98 8.79
N THR A 57 5.20 8.49 8.03
CA THR A 57 5.93 9.73 8.35
C THR A 57 5.94 10.71 7.17
N ALA A 58 6.08 12.01 7.49
CA ALA A 58 6.16 13.06 6.47
C ALA A 58 7.44 12.91 5.62
N GLU A 59 8.53 12.44 6.23
CA GLU A 59 9.81 12.21 5.56
C GLU A 59 9.69 11.15 4.45
N GLN A 60 8.98 10.04 4.73
CA GLN A 60 8.68 9.02 3.73
C GLN A 60 7.87 9.58 2.56
N LEU A 61 6.95 10.51 2.85
CA LEU A 61 6.08 11.13 1.85
C LEU A 61 6.82 12.14 0.97
N ILE A 62 7.65 13.00 1.58
CA ILE A 62 8.49 14.00 0.89
C ILE A 62 9.53 13.31 -0.01
N GLY A 63 10.04 12.15 0.40
CA GLY A 63 11.01 11.36 -0.35
C GLY A 63 10.44 10.66 -1.59
N LEU A 64 9.13 10.70 -1.85
CA LEU A 64 8.55 10.03 -3.01
C LEU A 64 8.84 10.75 -4.33
N PRO A 65 9.14 10.00 -5.41
CA PRO A 65 9.40 10.58 -6.73
C PRO A 65 8.13 11.15 -7.38
N HIS A 66 8.31 12.01 -8.37
CA HIS A 66 7.22 12.51 -9.21
C HIS A 66 6.50 11.35 -9.91
N GLY A 67 5.18 11.47 -10.03
CA GLY A 67 4.29 10.44 -10.57
C GLY A 67 3.88 9.38 -9.54
N SER A 68 4.35 9.45 -8.29
CA SER A 68 3.88 8.53 -7.24
C SER A 68 2.41 8.75 -6.93
N LEU A 69 1.68 7.66 -6.66
CA LEU A 69 0.28 7.70 -6.22
C LEU A 69 0.16 7.11 -4.82
N VAL A 70 -0.57 7.82 -3.96
CA VAL A 70 -0.90 7.36 -2.62
C VAL A 70 -2.41 7.42 -2.40
N VAL A 71 -2.92 6.57 -1.51
CA VAL A 71 -4.33 6.55 -1.13
C VAL A 71 -4.45 6.73 0.37
N TYR A 72 -5.27 7.67 0.79
CA TYR A 72 -5.63 7.90 2.18
C TYR A 72 -7.03 7.33 2.46
N PRO A 73 -7.15 6.26 3.28
CA PRO A 73 -8.44 5.75 3.71
C PRO A 73 -8.99 6.61 4.85
N TYR A 74 -10.27 6.97 4.78
CA TYR A 74 -10.94 7.71 5.86
C TYR A 74 -12.38 7.25 6.06
N VAL A 75 -12.95 7.59 7.21
CA VAL A 75 -14.35 7.32 7.52
C VAL A 75 -15.11 8.65 7.49
N SER A 76 -16.14 8.73 6.65
CA SER A 76 -16.98 9.92 6.59
C SER A 76 -17.77 10.11 7.89
N ARG A 77 -18.31 11.31 8.10
CA ARG A 77 -19.21 11.58 9.24
C ARG A 77 -20.43 10.64 9.30
N ALA A 78 -20.83 10.07 8.16
CA ALA A 78 -21.92 9.10 8.06
C ALA A 78 -21.47 7.65 8.27
N GLY A 79 -20.23 7.42 8.73
CA GLY A 79 -19.68 6.08 8.98
C GLY A 79 -19.27 5.31 7.72
N ARG A 80 -19.24 5.94 6.55
CA ARG A 80 -18.84 5.26 5.30
C ARG A 80 -17.33 5.27 5.16
N LYS A 81 -16.75 4.10 4.87
CA LYS A 81 -15.34 3.99 4.47
C LYS A 81 -15.17 4.57 3.07
N LEU A 82 -14.28 5.55 2.93
CA LEU A 82 -13.97 6.25 1.71
C LEU A 82 -12.46 6.28 1.51
N GLN A 83 -12.03 6.66 0.31
CA GLN A 83 -10.63 6.76 -0.07
C GLN A 83 -10.41 8.03 -0.87
N GLU A 84 -9.34 8.76 -0.54
CA GLU A 84 -8.83 9.85 -1.35
C GLU A 84 -7.56 9.39 -2.07
N THR A 85 -7.48 9.65 -3.37
CA THR A 85 -6.29 9.34 -4.16
C THR A 85 -5.50 10.60 -4.36
N TRP A 86 -4.20 10.54 -4.13
CA TRP A 86 -3.30 11.68 -4.23
C TRP A 86 -2.15 11.34 -5.17
N VAL A 87 -1.75 12.31 -5.99
CA VAL A 87 -0.63 12.17 -6.94
C VAL A 87 0.43 13.22 -6.66
N ARG A 88 1.71 12.81 -6.69
CA ARG A 88 2.85 13.71 -6.59
C ARG A 88 3.21 14.23 -7.98
N LEU A 89 3.07 15.53 -8.20
CA LEU A 89 3.52 16.21 -9.41
C LEU A 89 4.65 17.19 -9.06
N GLU A 90 5.27 17.79 -10.08
CA GLU A 90 6.37 18.75 -9.90
C GLU A 90 5.98 19.96 -9.03
N ALA A 91 4.76 20.45 -9.17
CA ALA A 91 4.25 21.58 -8.41
C ALA A 91 3.81 21.24 -6.97
N GLY A 92 3.73 19.95 -6.61
CA GLY A 92 3.22 19.54 -5.30
C GLY A 92 2.36 18.27 -5.31
N TRP A 93 1.59 18.11 -4.23
CA TRP A 93 0.60 17.05 -4.11
C TRP A 93 -0.76 17.52 -4.60
N PHE A 94 -1.48 16.63 -5.27
CA PHE A 94 -2.82 16.90 -5.78
C PHE A 94 -3.76 15.76 -5.40
N CYS A 95 -4.87 16.10 -4.76
CA CYS A 95 -5.93 15.15 -4.48
C CYS A 95 -6.87 15.00 -5.69
N ILE A 96 -7.12 13.76 -6.10
CA ILE A 96 -8.02 13.39 -7.20
C ILE A 96 -9.39 13.06 -6.60
N HIS A 97 -10.29 14.04 -6.57
CA HIS A 97 -11.68 13.83 -6.18
C HIS A 97 -12.54 13.52 -7.42
N ALA A 98 -13.04 12.30 -7.53
CA ALA A 98 -14.05 11.93 -8.52
C ALA A 98 -15.45 11.85 -7.86
N PRO A 99 -16.50 12.46 -8.41
CA PRO A 99 -16.55 13.66 -9.24
C PRO A 99 -17.22 14.80 -8.43
N LEU A 100 -16.56 15.94 -8.23
CA LEU A 100 -17.15 17.27 -7.90
C LEU A 100 -16.16 18.08 -7.03
N ARG A 101 -15.30 18.86 -7.69
CA ARG A 101 -15.24 20.33 -7.61
C ARG A 101 -13.88 20.81 -8.13
N PRO A 102 -13.83 21.63 -9.20
CA PRO A 102 -12.68 22.49 -9.44
C PRO A 102 -12.68 23.65 -8.43
N PRO A 103 -11.53 24.26 -8.12
CA PRO A 103 -10.21 24.02 -8.73
C PRO A 103 -9.43 22.92 -8.00
N LEU A 104 -8.40 22.39 -8.67
CA LEU A 104 -7.26 21.75 -8.01
C LEU A 104 -6.61 22.81 -7.11
N GLU A 105 -7.19 23.05 -5.93
CA GLU A 105 -6.49 23.75 -4.88
C GLU A 105 -5.24 22.91 -4.58
N THR A 106 -4.10 23.57 -4.44
CA THR A 106 -2.92 22.93 -3.85
C THR A 106 -3.29 22.62 -2.41
N TYR A 107 -3.95 21.47 -2.24
CA TYR A 107 -4.02 20.80 -0.97
C TYR A 107 -2.57 20.60 -0.53
N GLY A 108 -2.33 20.67 0.77
CA GLY A 108 -1.02 20.38 1.33
C GLY A 108 -0.60 18.94 1.06
N GLU A 109 0.15 18.37 1.99
CA GLU A 109 0.53 16.97 1.90
C GLU A 109 -0.67 16.04 2.20
N PRO A 110 -0.77 14.87 1.55
CA PRO A 110 -1.78 13.88 1.91
C PRO A 110 -1.71 13.53 3.40
N PRO A 111 -2.86 13.34 4.07
CA PRO A 111 -2.88 12.90 5.46
C PRO A 111 -2.19 11.55 5.67
N LEU A 112 -1.60 11.36 6.84
CA LEU A 112 -0.96 10.12 7.26
C LEU A 112 -1.82 9.35 8.30
N PRO A 113 -1.72 8.02 8.37
CA PRO A 113 -0.96 7.15 7.47
C PRO A 113 -1.61 7.04 6.08
N ALA A 114 -0.78 7.04 5.04
CA ALA A 114 -1.21 6.86 3.65
C ALA A 114 -0.66 5.55 3.09
N ARG A 115 -1.30 5.01 2.05
CA ARG A 115 -0.79 3.82 1.35
C ARG A 115 -0.21 4.19 0.01
N LEU A 116 1.05 3.84 -0.23
CA LEU A 116 1.69 3.97 -1.54
C LEU A 116 1.14 2.89 -2.49
N VAL A 117 0.47 3.32 -3.56
CA VAL A 117 -0.16 2.42 -4.54
C VAL A 117 0.71 2.28 -5.79
N PHE A 118 1.46 3.33 -6.13
CA PHE A 118 2.40 3.32 -7.25
C PHE A 118 3.62 4.15 -6.92
N HIS A 119 4.81 3.61 -7.18
CA HIS A 119 6.10 4.26 -7.00
C HIS A 119 6.85 4.22 -8.33
N ALA A 120 6.97 5.37 -8.96
CA ALA A 120 7.40 5.49 -10.36
C ALA A 120 8.78 4.92 -10.67
N GLU A 121 9.64 4.70 -9.67
CA GLU A 121 10.97 4.09 -9.83
C GLU A 121 11.02 2.59 -9.52
N VAL A 122 10.03 2.08 -8.78
CA VAL A 122 10.02 0.71 -8.25
C VAL A 122 9.08 -0.18 -9.08
N ASP A 123 7.95 0.37 -9.52
CA ASP A 123 6.91 -0.36 -10.25
C ASP A 123 7.03 -0.19 -11.80
N ARG A 124 8.26 -0.01 -12.32
CA ARG A 124 8.54 0.13 -13.76
C ARG A 124 8.58 -1.20 -14.51
#